data_AF-A0A8S4QJA2-F1
#
_entry.id   AF-A0A8S4QJA2-F1
#
_cell.length_a   1.000
_cell.length_b   1.000
_cell.length_c   1.000
_cell.angle_alpha   90.00
_cell.angle_beta   90.00
_cell.angle_gamma   90.00
#
_symmetry.space_group_name_H-M   'P 1'
#
loop_
_entity.id
_entity.type
_entity.pdbx_description
1 polymer ?
#
loop_
_entity_poly.entity_id
_entity_poly.type
_entity_poly.pdbx_seq_one_letter_code
_entity_poly.pdbx_strand_id
1 'polypeptide(L)' 'ETVTRLECEHFFHQACITPWLELHATCPICRRSLMPPDAPAPATTAAAPTNASSTTSTSTTAEERRVGK' A
#
# COMPACT_ATOMS: atom_id res chain seq x y z
N GLU A 1 -6.83 -22.47 -13.65
CA GLU A 1 -5.91 -21.48 -13.04
C GLU A 1 -5.20 -22.07 -11.81
N THR A 2 -3.93 -21.72 -11.56
CA THR A 2 -3.20 -22.17 -10.36
C THR A 2 -3.21 -21.05 -9.32
N VAL A 3 -3.68 -21.34 -8.11
CA VAL A 3 -3.71 -20.39 -6.98
C VAL A 3 -2.64 -20.79 -5.97
N THR A 4 -1.83 -19.82 -5.55
CA THR A 4 -0.79 -19.99 -4.53
C THR A 4 -1.22 -19.29 -3.25
N ARG A 5 -1.03 -19.98 -2.12
CA ARG A 5 -1.22 -19.43 -0.77
C ARG A 5 0.12 -18.92 -0.24
N LEU A 6 0.15 -17.67 0.23
CA LEU A 6 1.30 -17.08 0.89
C LEU A 6 1.37 -17.49 2.39
N GLU A 7 2.51 -17.23 3.04
CA GLU A 7 2.70 -17.48 4.49
C GLU A 7 1.78 -16.64 5.39
N CYS A 8 1.21 -15.56 4.84
CA CYS A 8 0.24 -14.71 5.50
C CYS A 8 -1.23 -15.09 5.20
N GLU A 9 -1.47 -16.33 4.74
CA GLU A 9 -2.79 -16.91 4.44
C GLU A 9 -3.59 -16.23 3.31
N HIS A 10 -2.98 -15.31 2.58
CA HIS A 10 -3.61 -14.70 1.40
C HIS A 10 -3.38 -15.54 0.14
N PHE A 11 -4.40 -15.58 -0.73
CA PHE A 11 -4.42 -16.38 -1.95
C PHE A 11 -4.31 -15.49 -3.18
N PHE A 12 -3.46 -15.89 -4.13
CA PHE A 12 -3.30 -15.19 -5.38
C PHE A 12 -3.11 -16.17 -6.53
N HIS A 13 -3.54 -15.79 -7.73
CA HIS A 13 -3.19 -16.54 -8.94
C HIS A 13 -1.67 -16.52 -9.12
N GLN A 14 -1.09 -17.68 -9.39
CA GLN A 14 0.35 -17.84 -9.61
C GLN A 14 0.85 -16.86 -10.68
N ALA A 15 0.14 -16.75 -11.81
CA ALA A 15 0.49 -15.83 -12.90
C ALA A 15 0.46 -14.34 -12.50
N CYS A 16 -0.32 -13.97 -11.48
CA CYS A 16 -0.43 -12.59 -11.02
C CYS A 16 0.55 -12.28 -9.88
N ILE A 17 0.82 -13.25 -9.00
CA ILE A 17 1.67 -13.04 -7.82
C ILE A 17 3.16 -13.19 -8.13
N THR A 18 3.54 -14.01 -9.12
CA THR A 18 4.93 -14.16 -9.54
C THR A 18 5.60 -12.83 -9.92
N PRO A 19 5.09 -12.03 -10.87
CA PRO A 19 5.72 -10.76 -11.24
C PRO A 19 5.74 -9.75 -10.08
N TRP A 20 4.76 -9.81 -9.17
CA TRP A 20 4.73 -8.97 -7.98
C TRP A 20 5.84 -9.33 -6.99
N LEU A 21 6.07 -10.63 -6.76
CA LEU A 21 7.10 -11.10 -5.83
C LEU A 21 8.51 -10.85 -6.34
N GLU A 22 8.73 -10.84 -7.66
CA GLU A 22 10.01 -10.46 -8.28
C GLU A 22 10.44 -9.01 -7.95
N LEU A 23 9.47 -8.11 -7.79
CA LEU A 23 9.71 -6.68 -7.54
C LEU A 23 9.68 -6.31 -6.06
N HIS A 24 8.70 -6.86 -5.31
CA HIS A 24 8.35 -6.35 -3.99
C HIS A 24 8.47 -7.37 -2.87
N ALA A 25 8.53 -8.67 -3.17
CA ALA A 25 8.61 -9.77 -2.20
C ALA A 25 7.73 -9.59 -0.93
N THR A 26 6.55 -8.98 -1.09
CA THR A 26 5.65 -8.60 0.02
C THR A 26 4.22 -8.90 -0.35
N CYS A 27 3.39 -9.23 0.63
CA CYS A 27 1.96 -9.43 0.38
C CYS A 27 1.27 -8.09 0.06
N PRO A 28 0.52 -7.97 -1.05
CA PRO A 28 -0.17 -6.73 -1.41
C PRO A 28 -1.33 -6.39 -0.46
N ILE A 29 -1.82 -7.35 0.33
CA ILE A 29 -2.92 -7.13 1.28
C ILE A 29 -2.40 -6.70 2.65
N CYS A 30 -1.48 -7.48 3.23
CA CYS A 30 -1.03 -7.26 4.62
C CYS A 30 0.40 -6.72 4.73
N ARG A 31 1.09 -6.48 3.60
CA ARG A 31 2.48 -6.00 3.53
C ARG A 31 3.50 -6.88 4.26
N ARG A 32 3.19 -8.15 4.53
CA ARG A 32 4.14 -9.12 5.09
C ARG A 32 5.23 -9.46 4.07
N SER A 33 6.50 -9.37 4.46
CA SER A 33 7.63 -9.79 3.61
C SER A 33 7.72 -11.31 3.53
N LEU A 34 8.01 -11.83 2.33
CA LEU A 34 8.10 -13.26 2.00
C LEU A 34 9.52 -13.68 1.59
N MET A 35 10.54 -12.89 1.95
CA MET A 35 11.93 -13.21 1.61
C MET A 35 12.46 -14.36 2.48
N PRO A 36 12.97 -15.46 1.90
CA PRO A 36 13.79 -16.41 2.64
C PRO A 36 15.13 -15.76 3.05
N PRO A 37 15.72 -16.14 4.20
CA PRO A 37 16.93 -15.51 4.74
C PRO A 37 18.22 -15.72 3.94
N ASP A 38 18.18 -16.46 2.82
CA ASP A 38 19.36 -16.86 2.04
C ASP A 38 19.20 -16.47 0.55
N ALA A 39 19.07 -15.18 0.28
CA ALA A 39 19.20 -14.64 -1.07
C ALA A 39 19.88 -13.26 -1.02
N PRO A 40 20.97 -13.03 -1.78
CA PRO A 40 21.63 -11.73 -1.81
C PRO A 40 20.67 -10.70 -2.43
N ALA A 41 20.19 -9.77 -1.61
CA ALA A 41 19.23 -8.75 -1.98
C ALA A 41 19.76 -7.82 -3.08
N PRO A 42 19.02 -7.58 -4.18
CA PRO A 42 19.12 -6.29 -4.85
C PRO A 42 18.36 -5.28 -3.99
N ALA A 43 19.12 -4.42 -3.31
CA ALA A 43 18.61 -3.22 -2.67
C ALA A 43 17.88 -2.37 -3.73
N THR A 44 16.56 -2.33 -3.70
CA THR A 44 15.81 -1.25 -4.36
C THR A 44 14.69 -0.79 -3.44
N THR A 45 15.09 0.17 -2.61
CA THR A 45 14.30 1.32 -2.13
C THR A 45 12.84 1.03 -1.80
N ALA A 46 12.60 0.80 -0.51
CA ALA A 46 11.30 0.99 0.11
C ALA A 46 10.81 2.43 -0.11
N ALA A 47 10.02 2.66 -1.17
CA ALA A 47 9.19 3.85 -1.26
C ALA A 47 8.04 3.68 -0.27
N ALA A 48 8.26 4.16 0.96
CA ALA A 48 7.17 4.46 1.87
C ALA A 48 6.28 5.52 1.20
N PRO A 49 4.97 5.30 1.02
CA PRO A 49 4.07 6.42 0.84
C PRO A 49 3.96 7.10 2.20
N THR A 50 4.70 8.20 2.40
CA THR A 50 4.38 9.17 3.45
C THR A 50 3.04 9.80 3.10
N ASN A 51 1.97 9.09 3.46
CA ASN A 51 0.62 9.61 3.43
C ASN A 51 0.43 10.53 4.65
N ALA A 52 1.08 11.69 4.61
CA ALA A 52 0.75 12.79 5.50
C ALA A 52 -0.48 13.49 4.91
N SER A 53 -1.66 13.01 5.30
CA SER A 53 -2.93 13.65 5.03
C SER A 53 -3.07 14.95 5.85
N SER A 54 -3.93 15.85 5.36
CA SER A 54 -4.55 17.00 6.07
C SER A 54 -3.68 18.27 6.09
N THR A 55 -4.10 19.48 5.71
CA THR A 55 -5.43 20.10 5.63
C THR A 55 -5.34 21.34 4.73
N THR A 56 -6.20 21.47 3.72
CA THR A 56 -6.64 22.81 3.28
C THR A 56 -8.13 22.73 3.00
N SER A 57 -8.91 23.18 3.97
CA SER A 57 -10.37 23.29 3.88
C SER A 57 -10.74 24.26 2.76
N THR A 58 -11.16 23.74 1.60
CA THR A 58 -11.94 24.52 0.64
C THR A 58 -13.39 24.49 1.07
N SER A 59 -13.79 25.48 1.87
CA SER A 59 -15.19 25.74 2.19
C SER A 59 -15.73 26.84 1.27
N THR A 60 -16.16 26.47 0.07
CA THR A 60 -17.10 27.28 -0.71
C THR A 60 -18.51 27.02 -0.20
N THR A 61 -18.98 27.80 0.77
CA THR A 61 -20.41 28.08 0.93
C THR A 61 -20.52 29.45 1.60
N ALA A 62 -21.23 30.36 0.92
CA ALA A 62 -21.69 31.61 1.51
C ALA A 62 -22.57 31.28 2.73
N GLU A 63 -22.23 31.83 3.90
CA GLU A 63 -23.07 31.75 5.10
C GLU A 63 -22.84 33.04 5.93
N GLU A 64 -23.74 33.99 5.68
CA GLU A 64 -24.38 34.97 6.57
C GLU A 64 -23.52 35.80 7.55
N ARG A 65 -23.36 37.07 7.17
CA ARG A 65 -23.60 38.29 7.97
C ARG A 65 -23.50 38.16 9.51
N ARG A 66 -22.39 38.69 10.03
CA ARG A 66 -22.22 39.07 11.44
C ARG A 66 -22.99 40.36 11.80
N VAL A 67 -23.32 40.43 13.09
CA VAL A 67 -23.61 41.61 13.94
C VAL A 67 -25.06 42.09 13.98
N GLY A 68 -25.72 41.77 15.10
CA GLY A 68 -26.88 42.49 15.62
C GLY A 68 -26.76 42.60 17.15
N LYS A 69 -26.25 43.74 17.62
CA LYS A 69 -26.58 44.35 18.90
C LYS A 69 -27.62 45.41 18.59
#